data_AF-A0A8S3EWH4-F1
#
_entry.id   AF-A0A8S3EWH4-F1
#
_cell.length_a   1.000
_cell.length_b   1.000
_cell.length_c   1.000
_cell.angle_alpha   90.00
_cell.angle_beta   90.00
_cell.angle_gamma   90.00
#
_symmetry.space_group_name_H-M   'P 1'
#
loop_
_entity.id
_entity.type
_entity.pdbx_description
1 polymer ?
#
loop_
_entity_poly.entity_id
_entity_poly.type
_entity_poly.pdbx_seq_one_letter_code
_entity_poly.pdbx_strand_id
1 'polypeptide(L)'
;MVSKKIFHRQYTGSGGIDAERVGNDPLAYMAAIEPFHDNVISVYVKSTKNSLKTIQGKRYILDVYGYPNENGEGPAHYIVCGPSPNKDVYFYKTNDLTHGLFAKWKVSDDAAARIAIADFDYDNVLSFATISYSVPGYYRSANPTINVFYNRLTQRKLRTNKEIQGIKQNHDLLFKVPRPNQALKHQTVAFITINGIILSLDIVPPYSSRHANNTTYIK
;
A
#
# COMPACT_ATOMS: atom_id res chain seq x y z
N MET A 1 -9.70 39.32 -27.38
CA MET A 1 -8.32 39.29 -26.83
C MET A 1 -8.35 38.38 -25.60
N VAL A 2 -7.67 37.22 -25.63
CA VAL A 2 -7.71 36.27 -24.49
C VAL A 2 -6.64 36.67 -23.48
N SER A 3 -7.04 36.98 -22.25
CA SER A 3 -6.10 37.28 -21.17
C SER A 3 -5.32 36.01 -20.78
N LYS A 4 -4.00 36.02 -20.97
CA LYS A 4 -3.13 35.05 -20.30
C LYS A 4 -3.10 35.40 -18.81
N LYS A 5 -3.94 34.73 -18.00
CA LYS A 5 -3.68 34.62 -16.55
C LYS A 5 -2.33 33.92 -16.38
N ILE A 6 -1.28 34.71 -16.10
CA ILE A 6 0.00 34.19 -15.64
C ILE A 6 -0.24 33.77 -14.19
N PHE A 7 -0.45 32.48 -13.96
CA PHE A 7 -0.60 31.93 -12.62
C PHE A 7 0.74 32.02 -11.91
N HIS A 8 0.83 32.91 -10.93
CA HIS A 8 1.98 33.03 -10.05
C HIS A 8 1.99 31.81 -9.12
N ARG A 9 2.85 30.82 -9.38
CA ARG A 9 3.10 29.76 -8.40
C ARG A 9 3.73 30.38 -7.16
N GLN A 10 3.02 30.30 -6.03
CA GLN A 10 3.53 30.76 -4.73
C GLN A 10 4.57 29.78 -4.18
N TYR A 11 4.37 28.48 -4.42
CA TYR A 11 5.26 27.41 -3.98
C TYR A 11 6.25 27.00 -5.08
N THR A 12 7.43 26.53 -4.66
CA THR A 12 8.49 25.98 -5.53
C THR A 12 9.18 24.80 -4.82
N GLY A 13 10.06 24.07 -5.51
CA GLY A 13 10.71 22.88 -4.97
C GLY A 13 9.77 21.66 -4.96
N SER A 14 9.75 20.92 -3.86
CA SER A 14 8.95 19.69 -3.69
C SER A 14 8.18 19.70 -2.37
N GLY A 15 6.93 19.18 -2.39
CA GLY A 15 6.11 18.98 -1.19
C GLY A 15 6.32 17.63 -0.50
N GLY A 16 6.96 16.69 -1.18
CA GLY A 16 7.21 15.33 -0.68
C GLY A 16 8.03 14.53 -1.68
N ILE A 17 9.02 13.79 -1.17
CA ILE A 17 9.97 13.00 -1.96
C ILE A 17 10.18 11.64 -1.29
N ASP A 18 10.36 10.60 -2.09
CA ASP A 18 10.80 9.27 -1.63
C ASP A 18 11.79 8.63 -2.62
N ALA A 19 12.53 7.62 -2.18
CA ALA A 19 13.70 7.05 -2.85
C ALA A 19 13.56 5.54 -3.06
N GLU A 20 13.84 5.05 -4.27
CA GLU A 20 13.69 3.62 -4.60
C GLU A 20 15.02 2.92 -4.89
N ARG A 21 15.12 1.68 -4.39
CA ARG A 21 16.16 0.71 -4.76
C ARG A 21 15.72 -0.04 -6.01
N VAL A 22 16.56 -0.09 -7.04
CA VAL A 22 16.33 -0.97 -8.20
C VAL A 22 17.49 -1.93 -8.37
N GLY A 23 17.21 -3.21 -8.08
CA GLY A 23 18.23 -4.26 -8.00
C GLY A 23 19.28 -3.93 -6.94
N ASN A 24 20.55 -3.87 -7.37
CA ASN A 24 21.67 -3.61 -6.49
C ASN A 24 21.95 -2.12 -6.24
N ASP A 25 21.33 -1.20 -6.99
CA ASP A 25 21.48 0.23 -6.72
C ASP A 25 20.49 0.66 -5.61
N PRO A 26 20.97 1.07 -4.42
CA PRO A 26 20.11 1.45 -3.29
C PRO A 26 19.40 2.80 -3.49
N LEU A 27 19.75 3.59 -4.51
CA LEU A 27 19.16 4.88 -4.81
C LEU A 27 19.16 5.06 -6.34
N ALA A 28 18.33 4.29 -7.03
CA ALA A 28 18.28 4.28 -8.50
C ALA A 28 17.50 5.50 -9.05
N TYR A 29 16.43 5.89 -8.36
CA TYR A 29 15.70 7.13 -8.61
C TYR A 29 15.06 7.64 -7.32
N MET A 30 14.65 8.91 -7.34
CA MET A 30 13.75 9.50 -6.36
C MET A 30 12.46 9.94 -7.06
N ALA A 31 11.30 9.74 -6.45
CA ALA A 31 10.02 10.24 -6.93
C ALA A 31 9.55 11.41 -6.07
N ALA A 32 8.97 12.45 -6.68
CA ALA A 32 8.56 13.65 -5.98
C ALA A 32 7.19 14.18 -6.40
N ILE A 33 6.50 14.79 -5.44
CA ILE A 33 5.39 15.73 -5.67
C ILE A 33 5.99 17.13 -5.69
N GLU A 34 5.68 17.93 -6.70
CA GLU A 34 6.25 19.26 -6.89
C GLU A 34 5.23 20.33 -7.24
N PRO A 35 5.28 21.52 -6.58
CA PRO A 35 5.81 21.85 -5.26
C PRO A 35 4.92 21.37 -4.08
N PHE A 36 4.84 22.15 -2.98
CA PHE A 36 3.99 21.90 -1.81
C PHE A 36 2.51 21.74 -2.19
N HIS A 37 1.88 20.65 -1.73
CA HIS A 37 0.48 20.29 -1.99
C HIS A 37 0.07 20.57 -3.45
N ASP A 38 0.88 20.23 -4.47
CA ASP A 38 0.61 20.62 -5.87
C ASP A 38 0.23 19.40 -6.74
N ASN A 39 0.44 19.50 -8.06
CA ASN A 39 -0.15 18.62 -9.06
C ASN A 39 0.87 17.89 -9.95
N VAL A 40 2.16 18.21 -9.87
CA VAL A 40 3.20 17.59 -10.70
C VAL A 40 3.76 16.37 -9.99
N ILE A 41 3.74 15.22 -10.66
CA ILE A 41 4.52 14.03 -10.25
C ILE A 41 5.76 13.97 -11.11
N SER A 42 6.93 13.88 -10.48
CA SER A 42 8.22 13.78 -11.16
C SER A 42 9.04 12.59 -10.65
N VAL A 43 10.06 12.22 -11.42
CA VAL A 43 11.14 11.33 -10.98
C VAL A 43 12.50 11.90 -11.36
N TYR A 44 13.46 11.75 -10.47
CA TYR A 44 14.87 12.11 -10.65
C TYR A 44 15.67 10.81 -10.80
N VAL A 45 16.05 10.47 -12.02
CA VAL A 45 16.82 9.25 -12.31
C VAL A 45 18.32 9.57 -12.29
N LYS A 46 19.07 8.79 -11.52
CA LYS A 46 20.53 8.90 -11.33
C LYS A 46 21.28 8.50 -12.60
N SER A 47 22.16 9.38 -13.12
CA SER A 47 22.86 9.16 -14.39
C SER A 47 24.03 8.18 -14.31
N THR A 48 24.64 8.01 -13.13
CA THR A 48 25.85 7.18 -12.93
C THR A 48 25.66 6.26 -11.73
N LYS A 49 25.82 4.94 -11.94
CA LYS A 49 25.36 3.91 -10.98
C LYS A 49 26.07 3.93 -9.62
N ASN A 50 27.30 4.43 -9.53
CA ASN A 50 28.21 4.11 -8.41
C ASN A 50 28.68 5.29 -7.53
N SER A 51 28.05 6.48 -7.59
CA SER A 51 28.37 7.59 -6.67
C SER A 51 27.13 8.17 -6.00
N LEU A 52 27.16 8.28 -4.67
CA LEU A 52 26.21 9.08 -3.89
C LEU A 52 26.69 10.53 -3.68
N LYS A 53 27.99 10.80 -3.88
CA LYS A 53 28.59 12.14 -3.64
C LYS A 53 28.38 13.11 -4.81
N THR A 54 28.04 12.59 -5.99
CA THR A 54 27.95 13.35 -7.25
C THR A 54 26.79 12.84 -8.13
N ILE A 55 25.59 12.72 -7.52
CA ILE A 55 24.37 12.35 -8.26
C ILE A 55 23.98 13.50 -9.18
N GLN A 56 24.31 13.38 -10.47
CA GLN A 56 23.59 14.10 -11.52
C GLN A 56 22.30 13.34 -11.81
N GLY A 57 21.16 13.95 -11.49
CA GLY A 57 19.83 13.39 -11.74
C GLY A 57 19.19 14.02 -12.97
N LYS A 58 18.62 13.21 -13.87
CA LYS A 58 17.72 13.70 -14.91
C LYS A 58 16.29 13.67 -14.39
N ARG A 59 15.66 14.85 -14.32
CA ARG A 59 14.25 15.00 -13.93
C ARG A 59 13.34 14.70 -15.12
N TYR A 60 12.38 13.81 -14.91
CA TYR A 60 11.25 13.54 -15.81
C TYR A 60 9.95 13.95 -15.11
N ILE A 61 9.00 14.52 -15.85
CA ILE A 61 7.62 14.68 -15.38
C ILE A 61 6.85 13.43 -15.81
N LEU A 62 6.14 12.79 -14.88
CA LEU A 62 5.25 11.67 -15.17
C LEU A 62 3.80 12.13 -15.38
N ASP A 63 3.34 13.11 -14.61
CA ASP A 63 1.96 13.62 -14.67
C ASP A 63 1.87 15.09 -14.23
N VAL A 64 0.79 15.75 -14.67
CA VAL A 64 0.31 17.04 -14.14
C VAL A 64 -1.21 16.95 -13.93
N TYR A 65 -1.65 16.93 -12.68
CA TYR A 65 -3.05 16.74 -12.31
C TYR A 65 -3.85 18.05 -12.35
N GLY A 66 -4.25 18.46 -13.55
CA GLY A 66 -5.08 19.65 -13.77
C GLY A 66 -4.33 20.96 -13.54
N TYR A 67 -4.99 21.95 -12.95
CA TYR A 67 -4.38 23.22 -12.53
C TYR A 67 -4.47 23.38 -11.00
N PRO A 68 -3.54 24.12 -10.38
CA PRO A 68 -3.67 24.48 -8.97
C PRO A 68 -4.91 25.35 -8.71
N ASN A 69 -5.41 25.29 -7.48
CA ASN A 69 -6.51 26.11 -6.97
C ASN A 69 -6.07 27.60 -6.79
N GLU A 70 -6.95 28.41 -6.22
CA GLU A 70 -6.69 29.83 -5.97
C GLU A 70 -5.58 30.13 -4.94
N ASN A 71 -5.24 29.17 -4.07
CA ASN A 71 -4.09 29.23 -3.16
C ASN A 71 -2.78 28.80 -3.85
N GLY A 72 -2.84 28.20 -5.04
CA GLY A 72 -1.69 27.59 -5.71
C GLY A 72 -1.46 26.12 -5.37
N GLU A 73 -2.48 25.40 -4.91
CA GLU A 73 -2.43 24.00 -4.44
C GLU A 73 -3.18 23.06 -5.41
N GLY A 74 -2.62 21.89 -5.67
CA GLY A 74 -3.18 20.77 -6.41
C GLY A 74 -3.55 19.56 -5.50
N PRO A 75 -3.86 18.39 -6.09
CA PRO A 75 -4.44 17.28 -5.33
C PRO A 75 -3.45 16.34 -4.65
N ALA A 76 -2.14 16.40 -4.94
CA ALA A 76 -1.19 15.38 -4.48
C ALA A 76 -0.61 15.72 -3.09
N HIS A 77 -0.84 14.84 -2.11
CA HIS A 77 -0.46 15.04 -0.71
C HIS A 77 0.73 14.18 -0.25
N TYR A 78 0.94 13.00 -0.84
CA TYR A 78 1.95 12.05 -0.40
C TYR A 78 2.41 11.12 -1.53
N ILE A 79 3.69 10.75 -1.52
CA ILE A 79 4.30 9.82 -2.48
C ILE A 79 5.16 8.82 -1.70
N VAL A 80 5.14 7.56 -2.12
CA VAL A 80 5.93 6.48 -1.52
C VAL A 80 6.45 5.57 -2.64
N CYS A 81 7.72 5.18 -2.54
CA CYS A 81 8.39 4.22 -3.39
C CYS A 81 8.19 2.79 -2.85
N GLY A 82 8.04 1.81 -3.73
CA GLY A 82 7.96 0.41 -3.35
C GLY A 82 7.08 -0.48 -4.24
N PRO A 83 7.04 -1.80 -3.96
CA PRO A 83 6.44 -2.77 -4.87
C PRO A 83 4.91 -2.93 -4.74
N SER A 84 4.17 -2.27 -5.65
CA SER A 84 2.82 -2.66 -6.15
C SER A 84 1.55 -2.46 -5.24
N PRO A 85 0.91 -1.27 -5.23
CA PRO A 85 -0.33 -0.89 -4.50
C PRO A 85 -1.56 -0.40 -5.37
N ASN A 86 -2.45 0.43 -4.76
CA ASN A 86 -3.88 0.82 -5.03
C ASN A 86 -4.37 1.74 -6.23
N LYS A 87 -5.52 2.46 -6.02
CA LYS A 87 -6.05 3.70 -6.69
C LYS A 87 -5.99 4.88 -5.70
N ASP A 88 -6.27 6.08 -6.24
CA ASP A 88 -6.31 7.40 -5.62
C ASP A 88 -4.92 7.80 -5.10
N VAL A 89 -4.35 6.94 -4.28
CA VAL A 89 -2.96 6.49 -4.47
C VAL A 89 -2.77 5.97 -5.91
N TYR A 90 -2.13 6.76 -6.78
CA TYR A 90 -1.67 6.25 -8.08
C TYR A 90 -0.38 5.45 -7.91
N PHE A 91 -0.32 4.24 -8.49
CA PHE A 91 0.93 3.49 -8.58
C PHE A 91 1.70 3.86 -9.84
N TYR A 92 3.00 4.08 -9.69
CA TYR A 92 3.95 4.21 -10.79
C TYR A 92 4.99 3.09 -10.68
N LYS A 93 5.08 2.23 -11.70
CA LYS A 93 6.13 1.20 -11.83
C LYS A 93 7.12 1.63 -12.89
N THR A 94 8.41 1.59 -12.58
CA THR A 94 9.45 1.74 -13.61
C THR A 94 9.39 0.60 -14.63
N ASN A 95 9.34 0.96 -15.91
CA ASN A 95 9.56 0.05 -17.03
C ASN A 95 10.98 0.25 -17.61
N ASP A 96 11.44 1.49 -17.72
CA ASP A 96 12.79 1.86 -18.15
C ASP A 96 13.23 3.15 -17.44
N LEU A 97 14.16 3.05 -16.49
CA LEU A 97 14.70 4.22 -15.78
C LEU A 97 15.51 5.13 -16.70
N THR A 98 16.32 4.58 -17.61
CA THR A 98 17.22 5.36 -18.48
C THR A 98 16.43 6.35 -19.33
N HIS A 99 15.27 5.92 -19.84
CA HIS A 99 14.36 6.76 -20.64
C HIS A 99 13.24 7.42 -19.84
N GLY A 100 13.13 7.16 -18.53
CA GLY A 100 12.10 7.74 -17.65
C GLY A 100 10.70 7.16 -17.89
N LEU A 101 10.59 5.94 -18.41
CA LEU A 101 9.32 5.29 -18.73
C LEU A 101 8.75 4.59 -17.50
N PHE A 102 7.62 5.08 -17.00
CA PHE A 102 6.86 4.50 -15.91
C PHE A 102 5.45 4.14 -16.39
N ALA A 103 4.98 2.94 -16.05
CA ALA A 103 3.58 2.55 -16.21
C ALA A 103 2.78 2.94 -14.97
N LYS A 104 1.51 3.31 -15.17
CA LYS A 104 0.65 3.98 -14.17
C LYS A 104 -0.66 3.23 -13.96
N TRP A 105 -1.10 3.08 -12.71
CA TRP A 105 -2.39 2.47 -12.38
C TRP A 105 -3.17 3.18 -11.27
N LYS A 106 -4.47 2.91 -11.34
CA LYS A 106 -5.50 3.06 -10.32
C LYS A 106 -6.08 1.63 -10.10
N VAL A 107 -6.10 1.02 -8.90
CA VAL A 107 -6.68 -0.33 -8.62
C VAL A 107 -8.18 -0.55 -8.13
N SER A 108 -8.89 -0.42 -6.96
CA SER A 108 -8.98 0.00 -5.50
C SER A 108 -8.88 1.46 -4.95
N ASP A 109 -10.02 2.19 -4.77
CA ASP A 109 -10.20 3.66 -4.41
C ASP A 109 -9.97 4.07 -2.93
N ASP A 110 -9.81 5.38 -2.67
CA ASP A 110 -10.14 6.20 -1.47
C ASP A 110 -9.18 7.41 -1.25
N ALA A 111 -9.68 8.51 -0.67
CA ALA A 111 -8.89 9.73 -0.41
C ALA A 111 -7.74 9.52 0.61
N ALA A 112 -6.50 9.82 0.21
CA ALA A 112 -5.29 9.56 0.99
C ALA A 112 -4.40 10.82 1.21
N ALA A 113 -4.23 11.21 2.47
CA ALA A 113 -3.30 12.26 2.92
C ALA A 113 -1.86 11.76 3.13
N ARG A 114 -1.75 10.50 3.55
CA ARG A 114 -0.50 9.77 3.82
C ARG A 114 -0.72 8.30 3.51
N ILE A 115 0.37 7.61 3.21
CA ILE A 115 0.40 6.19 2.87
C ILE A 115 1.44 5.51 3.78
N ALA A 116 1.10 4.36 4.34
CA ALA A 116 2.06 3.46 4.99
C ALA A 116 2.07 2.12 4.24
N ILE A 117 3.25 1.55 3.99
CA ILE A 117 3.41 0.26 3.32
C ILE A 117 4.01 -0.74 4.30
N ALA A 118 3.36 -1.89 4.48
CA ALA A 118 3.80 -2.97 5.37
C ALA A 118 3.14 -4.31 5.00
N ASP A 119 3.69 -5.40 5.52
CA ASP A 119 2.94 -6.66 5.66
C ASP A 119 1.99 -6.52 6.86
N PHE A 120 0.74 -6.14 6.59
CA PHE A 120 -0.27 -5.85 7.62
C PHE A 120 -1.02 -7.08 8.15
N ASP A 121 -0.81 -8.28 7.58
CA ASP A 121 -1.43 -9.52 8.10
C ASP A 121 -0.54 -10.78 8.05
N TYR A 122 0.79 -10.59 8.09
CA TYR A 122 1.82 -11.63 8.26
C TYR A 122 1.78 -12.72 7.17
N ASP A 123 1.67 -12.28 5.93
CA ASP A 123 1.58 -13.11 4.73
C ASP A 123 2.74 -12.95 3.73
N ASN A 124 3.69 -12.07 4.05
CA ASN A 124 4.89 -11.70 3.28
C ASN A 124 4.60 -10.95 1.96
N VAL A 125 3.41 -10.37 1.79
CA VAL A 125 3.08 -9.50 0.65
C VAL A 125 2.80 -8.08 1.14
N LEU A 126 3.60 -7.12 0.67
CA LEU A 126 3.38 -5.72 1.04
C LEU A 126 2.00 -5.25 0.59
N SER A 127 1.27 -4.75 1.57
CA SER A 127 -0.02 -4.09 1.48
C SER A 127 0.16 -2.63 1.90
N PHE A 128 -0.85 -1.78 1.69
CA PHE A 128 -0.75 -0.37 2.05
C PHE A 128 -1.98 0.11 2.84
N ALA A 129 -1.75 1.08 3.71
CA ALA A 129 -2.78 1.74 4.50
C ALA A 129 -2.79 3.24 4.20
N THR A 130 -3.96 3.87 4.29
CA THR A 130 -4.14 5.31 4.07
C THR A 130 -4.92 5.94 5.22
N ILE A 131 -4.82 7.27 5.34
CA ILE A 131 -5.68 8.10 6.18
C ILE A 131 -6.18 9.28 5.35
N SER A 132 -7.46 9.64 5.46
CA SER A 132 -8.04 10.77 4.73
C SER A 132 -7.48 12.12 5.22
N TYR A 133 -7.42 13.12 4.34
CA TYR A 133 -7.06 14.48 4.74
C TYR A 133 -8.26 15.19 5.38
N SER A 134 -8.12 15.62 6.64
CA SER A 134 -9.15 16.41 7.33
C SER A 134 -8.53 17.24 8.46
N VAL A 135 -8.25 18.50 8.16
CA VAL A 135 -7.63 19.50 9.04
C VAL A 135 -8.63 20.66 9.27
N PRO A 136 -9.13 20.85 10.50
CA PRO A 136 -9.98 21.99 10.85
C PRO A 136 -9.38 23.33 10.42
N GLY A 137 -10.19 24.16 9.76
CA GLY A 137 -9.77 25.49 9.30
C GLY A 137 -9.01 25.53 7.95
N TYR A 138 -8.76 24.37 7.32
CA TYR A 138 -8.06 24.28 6.03
C TYR A 138 -8.83 23.44 5.00
N TYR A 139 -8.88 22.11 5.17
CA TYR A 139 -9.68 21.21 4.34
C TYR A 139 -10.29 20.09 5.18
N ARG A 140 -11.54 19.71 4.92
CA ARG A 140 -12.20 18.60 5.62
C ARG A 140 -12.73 17.57 4.63
N SER A 141 -12.22 16.33 4.68
CA SER A 141 -12.93 15.19 4.09
C SER A 141 -14.29 15.04 4.77
N ALA A 142 -15.35 14.81 3.98
CA ALA A 142 -16.71 14.66 4.46
C ALA A 142 -16.87 13.43 5.38
N ASN A 143 -16.19 12.33 5.04
CA ASN A 143 -16.12 11.10 5.83
C ASN A 143 -14.62 10.73 5.98
N PRO A 144 -13.92 11.18 7.03
CA PRO A 144 -12.51 10.87 7.22
C PRO A 144 -12.34 9.44 7.74
N THR A 145 -11.55 8.63 7.02
CA THR A 145 -11.30 7.22 7.35
C THR A 145 -9.81 6.90 7.53
N ILE A 146 -9.53 5.72 8.08
CA ILE A 146 -8.24 5.02 8.00
C ILE A 146 -8.55 3.68 7.35
N ASN A 147 -7.97 3.41 6.18
CA ASN A 147 -8.29 2.24 5.36
C ASN A 147 -7.03 1.39 5.13
N VAL A 148 -7.18 0.06 5.12
CA VAL A 148 -6.09 -0.90 4.86
C VAL A 148 -6.45 -1.74 3.64
N PHE A 149 -5.56 -1.74 2.65
CA PHE A 149 -5.79 -2.34 1.33
C PHE A 149 -4.83 -3.51 1.11
N TYR A 150 -5.34 -4.70 1.36
CA TYR A 150 -4.57 -5.93 1.28
C TYR A 150 -4.26 -6.35 -0.17
N ASN A 151 -3.00 -6.68 -0.44
CA ASN A 151 -2.52 -7.05 -1.78
C ASN A 151 -2.86 -8.53 -2.11
N ARG A 152 -4.14 -8.82 -2.31
CA ARG A 152 -4.66 -10.19 -2.45
C ARG A 152 -4.50 -10.81 -3.85
N LEU A 153 -3.85 -10.15 -4.81
CA LEU A 153 -3.82 -10.57 -6.21
C LEU A 153 -3.10 -11.92 -6.44
N THR A 154 -1.99 -12.17 -5.73
CA THR A 154 -1.30 -13.48 -5.71
C THR A 154 -2.07 -14.53 -4.89
N GLN A 155 -2.83 -14.08 -3.89
CA GLN A 155 -3.38 -14.93 -2.84
C GLN A 155 -4.77 -15.46 -3.11
N ARG A 156 -5.59 -14.79 -3.94
CA ARG A 156 -6.95 -15.24 -4.28
C ARG A 156 -6.99 -16.61 -4.96
N LYS A 157 -5.85 -17.11 -5.45
CA LYS A 157 -5.65 -18.47 -6.01
C LYS A 157 -5.00 -19.47 -5.04
N LEU A 158 -4.51 -19.02 -3.87
CA LEU A 158 -3.73 -19.82 -2.91
C LEU A 158 -4.44 -19.97 -1.56
N ARG A 159 -4.93 -18.88 -0.96
CA ARG A 159 -5.59 -18.91 0.36
C ARG A 159 -6.86 -19.76 0.37
N THR A 160 -7.68 -19.66 -0.68
CA THR A 160 -9.00 -20.33 -0.79
C THR A 160 -8.96 -21.85 -0.60
N ASN A 161 -7.80 -22.48 -0.84
CA ASN A 161 -7.62 -23.93 -0.76
C ASN A 161 -6.58 -24.34 0.31
N LYS A 162 -6.07 -23.39 1.12
CA LYS A 162 -5.00 -23.61 2.10
C LYS A 162 -5.20 -22.95 3.46
N GLU A 163 -6.26 -22.15 3.63
CA GLU A 163 -6.63 -21.50 4.90
C GLU A 163 -8.03 -21.89 5.38
N ILE A 164 -8.23 -21.94 6.70
CA ILE A 164 -9.55 -22.06 7.34
C ILE A 164 -10.44 -20.89 6.89
N GLN A 165 -11.65 -21.18 6.40
CA GLN A 165 -12.67 -20.16 6.11
C GLN A 165 -13.93 -20.46 6.91
N GLY A 166 -14.32 -19.55 7.81
CA GLY A 166 -15.64 -19.57 8.45
C GLY A 166 -16.68 -18.87 7.56
N ILE A 167 -17.84 -19.50 7.38
CA ILE A 167 -18.98 -18.96 6.62
C ILE A 167 -20.21 -19.05 7.52
N LYS A 168 -20.84 -17.91 7.83
CA LYS A 168 -22.13 -17.92 8.55
C LYS A 168 -23.23 -18.45 7.64
N GLN A 169 -24.00 -19.42 8.13
CA GLN A 169 -25.18 -19.96 7.47
C GLN A 169 -26.34 -19.95 8.46
N ASN A 170 -27.22 -18.96 8.37
CA ASN A 170 -28.32 -18.71 9.31
C ASN A 170 -27.84 -18.61 10.78
N HIS A 171 -28.01 -19.68 11.57
CA HIS A 171 -27.58 -19.77 12.97
C HIS A 171 -26.23 -20.50 13.14
N ASP A 172 -25.72 -21.13 12.08
CA ASP A 172 -24.54 -21.99 12.09
C ASP A 172 -23.29 -21.31 11.51
N LEU A 173 -22.13 -21.92 11.77
CA LEU A 173 -20.84 -21.58 11.17
C LEU A 173 -20.29 -22.79 10.40
N LEU A 174 -20.32 -22.71 9.06
CA LEU A 174 -19.67 -23.69 8.19
C LEU A 174 -18.18 -23.35 8.07
N PHE A 175 -17.32 -24.23 8.58
CA PHE A 175 -15.88 -24.14 8.34
C PHE A 175 -15.49 -24.94 7.09
N LYS A 176 -14.89 -24.25 6.11
CA LYS A 176 -14.13 -24.91 5.05
C LYS A 176 -12.69 -25.09 5.53
N VAL A 177 -12.24 -26.33 5.53
CA VAL A 177 -10.98 -26.77 6.16
C VAL A 177 -10.13 -27.43 5.08
N PRO A 178 -8.94 -26.91 4.72
CA PRO A 178 -8.01 -27.62 3.85
C PRO A 178 -7.51 -28.91 4.52
N ARG A 179 -7.09 -29.91 3.73
CA ARG A 179 -6.46 -31.10 4.33
C ARG A 179 -5.16 -30.68 5.03
N PRO A 180 -4.77 -31.28 6.17
CA PRO A 180 -3.56 -30.90 6.89
C PRO A 180 -2.28 -30.88 6.03
N ASN A 181 -2.17 -31.80 5.06
CA ASN A 181 -1.05 -31.87 4.11
C ASN A 181 -1.11 -30.83 2.96
N GLN A 182 -2.12 -29.97 2.92
CA GLN A 182 -2.25 -28.85 1.96
C GLN A 182 -1.96 -27.49 2.59
N ALA A 183 -2.10 -27.37 3.92
CA ALA A 183 -1.79 -26.17 4.69
C ALA A 183 -0.28 -25.90 4.76
N LEU A 184 0.13 -24.63 4.68
CA LEU A 184 1.55 -24.22 4.65
C LEU A 184 2.17 -24.02 6.04
N LYS A 185 1.34 -23.74 7.04
CA LYS A 185 1.71 -23.48 8.44
C LYS A 185 0.58 -23.95 9.36
N HIS A 186 0.89 -24.17 10.64
CA HIS A 186 -0.14 -24.36 11.68
C HIS A 186 -1.08 -23.14 11.69
N GLN A 187 -2.38 -23.41 11.83
CA GLN A 187 -3.44 -22.40 11.86
C GLN A 187 -4.37 -22.69 13.04
N THR A 188 -4.85 -21.61 13.67
CA THR A 188 -5.81 -21.65 14.77
C THR A 188 -6.87 -20.59 14.53
N VAL A 189 -8.16 -20.95 14.60
CA VAL A 189 -9.28 -20.02 14.56
C VAL A 189 -10.17 -20.27 15.78
N ALA A 190 -10.15 -19.37 16.76
CA ALA A 190 -11.12 -19.35 17.85
C ALA A 190 -12.51 -18.99 17.28
N PHE A 191 -13.55 -19.72 17.66
CA PHE A 191 -14.90 -19.54 17.09
C PHE A 191 -16.03 -19.37 18.09
N ILE A 192 -15.89 -19.85 19.33
CA ILE A 192 -16.84 -19.57 20.42
C ILE A 192 -16.16 -19.68 21.78
N THR A 193 -16.64 -18.92 22.76
CA THR A 193 -16.25 -19.05 24.17
C THR A 193 -17.47 -19.51 24.97
N ILE A 194 -17.35 -20.61 25.72
CA ILE A 194 -18.42 -21.19 26.54
C ILE A 194 -17.85 -21.42 27.94
N ASN A 195 -18.47 -20.85 28.96
CA ASN A 195 -18.07 -20.99 30.38
C ASN A 195 -16.56 -20.75 30.63
N GLY A 196 -15.97 -19.77 29.94
CA GLY A 196 -14.53 -19.46 30.01
C GLY A 196 -13.62 -20.33 29.13
N ILE A 197 -14.12 -21.42 28.56
CA ILE A 197 -13.38 -22.26 27.61
C ILE A 197 -13.52 -21.66 26.21
N ILE A 198 -12.38 -21.32 25.59
CA ILE A 198 -12.32 -20.92 24.18
C ILE A 198 -12.23 -22.19 23.33
N LEU A 199 -13.19 -22.40 22.42
CA LEU A 199 -13.10 -23.44 21.41
C LEU A 199 -12.42 -22.88 20.16
N SER A 200 -11.34 -23.53 19.74
CA SER A 200 -10.62 -23.24 18.50
C SER A 200 -10.65 -24.41 17.54
N LEU A 201 -10.67 -24.10 16.25
CA LEU A 201 -10.38 -25.04 15.18
C LEU A 201 -8.90 -24.90 14.81
N ASP A 202 -8.16 -25.98 14.90
CA ASP A 202 -6.72 -26.04 14.64
C ASP A 202 -6.42 -26.95 13.44
N ILE A 203 -5.53 -26.50 12.54
CA ILE A 203 -4.94 -27.34 11.48
C ILE A 203 -3.44 -27.40 11.70
N VAL A 204 -2.94 -28.59 12.02
CA VAL A 204 -1.52 -28.87 12.23
C VAL A 204 -0.99 -29.65 11.01
N PRO A 205 -0.20 -29.04 10.11
CA PRO A 205 0.45 -29.76 9.01
C PRO A 205 1.35 -30.92 9.48
N PRO A 206 1.61 -31.92 8.62
CA PRO A 206 2.60 -32.96 8.88
C PRO A 206 3.95 -32.37 9.31
N TYR A 207 4.58 -32.99 10.32
CA TYR A 207 5.86 -32.57 10.92
C TYR A 207 5.89 -31.18 11.58
N SER A 208 4.74 -30.51 11.73
CA SER A 208 4.61 -29.33 12.60
C SER A 208 4.07 -29.68 13.98
N SER A 209 4.26 -28.80 14.96
CA SER A 209 3.79 -28.96 16.33
C SER A 209 2.91 -27.78 16.77
N ARG A 210 1.97 -28.07 17.67
CA ARG A 210 1.13 -27.08 18.37
C ARG A 210 1.54 -27.07 19.84
N HIS A 211 1.94 -25.92 20.36
CA HIS A 211 2.19 -25.80 21.80
C HIS A 211 0.86 -25.92 22.56
N ALA A 212 0.82 -26.76 23.59
CA ALA A 212 -0.32 -26.98 24.47
C ALA A 212 0.17 -26.94 25.92
N ASN A 213 -0.60 -26.31 26.80
CA ASN A 213 -0.31 -26.26 28.23
C ASN A 213 -1.24 -27.20 29.02
N ASN A 214 -1.05 -27.30 30.33
CA ASN A 214 -1.81 -28.19 31.21
C ASN A 214 -3.32 -27.88 31.31
N THR A 215 -3.80 -26.78 30.71
CA THR A 215 -5.23 -26.41 30.62
C THR A 215 -5.77 -26.48 29.18
N THR A 216 -4.98 -26.98 28.24
CA THR A 216 -5.35 -27.14 26.82
C THR A 216 -5.91 -28.53 26.56
N TYR A 217 -7.19 -28.62 26.20
CA TYR A 217 -7.83 -29.86 25.75
C TYR A 217 -7.89 -29.90 24.21
N ILE A 218 -7.81 -31.10 23.63
CA ILE A 218 -7.86 -31.35 22.19
C ILE A 218 -8.82 -32.53 21.94
N LYS A 219 -9.59 -32.47 20.85
CA LYS A 219 -10.55 -33.48 20.40
C LYS A 219 -10.56 -33.55 18.88
#